data_AF-W1YLM6-F1
#
_entry.id   AF-W1YLM6-F1
#
_cell.length_a   1.000
_cell.length_b   1.000
_cell.length_c   1.000
_cell.angle_alpha   90.00
_cell.angle_beta   90.00
_cell.angle_gamma   90.00
#
_symmetry.space_group_name_H-M   'P 1'
#
loop_
_entity.id
_entity.type
_entity.pdbx_description
1 polymer ?
#
loop_
_entity_poly.entity_id
_entity_poly.type
_entity_poly.pdbx_seq_one_letter_code
_entity_poly.pdbx_strand_id
1 'polypeptide(L)'
;DLNVDDVGTVLDVGDGIAHIYGLERAMAGELLELPHGVYGLVLNLELDNVGAVLLGDDFLIKEGDEVRRTGKIMDVPVGDALIGRVVNPLG
;
A
#
# COMPACT_ATOMS: atom_id res chain seq x y z
N ASP A 1 -3.47 -20.89 -5.04
CA ASP A 1 -4.56 -20.21 -5.76
C ASP A 1 -4.26 -18.74 -5.86
N LEU A 2 -4.09 -18.22 -7.08
CA LEU A 2 -4.03 -16.77 -7.31
C LEU A 2 -5.45 -16.25 -7.17
N ASN A 3 -5.77 -15.69 -6.00
CA ASN A 3 -7.05 -15.07 -5.75
C ASN A 3 -7.04 -13.70 -6.41
N VAL A 4 -7.77 -13.56 -7.52
CA VAL A 4 -7.78 -12.34 -8.34
C VAL A 4 -8.29 -11.15 -7.52
N ASP A 5 -9.15 -11.40 -6.52
CA ASP A 5 -9.68 -10.41 -5.58
C ASP A 5 -8.60 -9.64 -4.81
N ASP A 6 -7.39 -10.22 -4.68
CA ASP A 6 -6.30 -9.73 -3.84
C ASP A 6 -5.21 -8.96 -4.61
N VAL A 7 -5.38 -8.87 -5.93
CA VAL A 7 -4.44 -8.21 -6.84
C VAL A 7 -5.13 -7.03 -7.51
N GLY A 8 -4.39 -5.93 -7.67
CA GLY A 8 -4.82 -4.74 -8.40
C GLY A 8 -3.76 -4.26 -9.35
N THR A 9 -4.09 -3.20 -10.09
CA THR A 9 -3.19 -2.58 -11.06
C THR A 9 -3.21 -1.07 -10.89
N VAL A 10 -2.03 -0.44 -10.83
CA VAL A 10 -1.92 1.02 -10.75
C VAL A 10 -2.47 1.65 -12.03
N LEU A 11 -3.45 2.54 -11.89
CA LEU A 11 -4.00 3.36 -12.97
C LEU A 11 -3.16 4.61 -13.18
N ASP A 12 -2.82 5.30 -12.09
CA ASP A 12 -1.96 6.47 -12.11
C ASP A 12 -1.27 6.66 -10.76
N VAL A 13 -0.18 7.43 -10.80
CA VAL A 13 0.58 7.83 -9.63
C VAL A 13 0.91 9.32 -9.73
N GLY A 14 0.76 10.05 -8.64
CA GLY A 14 1.10 11.47 -8.57
C GLY A 14 1.07 12.01 -7.15
N ASP A 15 2.04 12.85 -6.82
CA ASP A 15 2.19 13.49 -5.51
C ASP A 15 2.13 12.48 -4.34
N GLY A 16 2.74 11.30 -4.51
CA GLY A 16 2.72 10.23 -3.50
C GLY A 16 1.38 9.51 -3.32
N ILE A 17 0.41 9.70 -4.23
CA ILE A 17 -0.87 8.97 -4.24
C ILE A 17 -0.91 8.07 -5.46
N ALA A 18 -1.33 6.81 -5.26
CA ALA A 18 -1.61 5.85 -6.32
C ALA A 18 -3.11 5.56 -6.39
N HIS A 19 -3.68 5.64 -7.58
CA HIS A 19 -5.02 5.11 -7.86
C HIS A 19 -4.89 3.70 -8.40
N ILE A 20 -5.56 2.74 -7.77
CA ILE A 20 -5.40 1.33 -8.05
C ILE A 20 -6.75 0.73 -8.45
N TYR A 21 -6.79 0.07 -9.59
CA TYR A 21 -7.94 -0.69 -10.04
C TYR A 21 -7.94 -2.09 -9.42
N GLY A 22 -9.12 -2.61 -9.09
CA GLY A 22 -9.30 -3.92 -8.47
C GLY A 22 -9.26 -3.85 -6.95
N LEU A 23 -8.58 -4.81 -6.30
CA LEU A 23 -8.52 -4.90 -4.84
C LEU A 23 -9.91 -4.90 -4.16
N GLU A 24 -10.88 -5.65 -4.68
CA GLU A 24 -12.30 -5.59 -4.25
C GLU A 24 -12.53 -5.77 -2.74
N ARG A 25 -11.66 -6.51 -2.05
CA ARG A 25 -11.78 -6.78 -0.60
C ARG A 25 -10.86 -5.91 0.27
N ALA A 26 -10.42 -4.76 -0.24
CA ALA A 26 -9.46 -3.91 0.46
C ALA A 26 -10.16 -3.24 1.64
N MET A 27 -9.43 -3.09 2.74
CA MET A 27 -9.92 -2.44 3.94
C MET A 27 -9.30 -1.05 4.05
N ALA A 28 -10.07 -0.09 4.56
CA ALA A 28 -9.54 1.23 4.88
C ALA A 28 -8.46 1.10 5.96
N GLY A 29 -7.30 1.72 5.74
CA GLY A 29 -6.13 1.59 6.60
C GLY A 29 -5.34 0.29 6.41
N GLU A 30 -5.64 -0.51 5.38
CA GLU A 30 -4.85 -1.69 5.02
C GLU A 30 -3.53 -1.30 4.35
N LEU A 31 -2.49 -2.07 4.62
CA LEU A 31 -1.21 -1.97 3.92
C LEU A 31 -1.28 -2.73 2.59
N LEU A 32 -0.77 -2.11 1.53
CA LEU A 32 -0.60 -2.71 0.22
C LEU A 32 0.90 -2.86 -0.07
N GLU A 33 1.25 -3.93 -0.78
CA GLU A 33 2.59 -4.16 -1.27
C GLU A 33 2.64 -3.82 -2.77
N LEU A 34 3.49 -2.87 -3.12
CA LEU A 34 3.76 -2.47 -4.49
C LEU A 34 5.16 -2.96 -4.90
N PRO A 35 5.51 -2.91 -6.19
CA PRO A 35 6.85 -3.25 -6.64
C PRO A 35 7.92 -2.38 -5.98
N HIS A 36 9.18 -2.82 -6.09
CA HIS A 36 10.34 -2.09 -5.58
C HIS A 36 10.38 -1.91 -4.04
N GLY A 37 9.56 -2.67 -3.31
CA GLY A 37 9.51 -2.62 -1.84
C GLY A 37 8.81 -1.35 -1.32
N VAL A 38 8.01 -0.69 -2.16
CA VAL A 38 7.15 0.42 -1.75
C VAL A 38 5.89 -0.14 -1.13
N TYR A 39 5.48 0.43 -0.01
CA TYR A 39 4.20 0.11 0.61
C TYR A 39 3.18 1.19 0.31
N GLY A 40 1.92 0.82 0.23
CA GLY A 40 0.79 1.74 0.11
C GLY A 40 -0.10 1.65 1.34
N LEU A 41 -0.71 2.74 1.76
CA LEU A 41 -1.75 2.76 2.78
C LEU A 41 -3.09 3.12 2.13
N VAL A 42 -4.06 2.24 2.22
CA VAL A 42 -5.41 2.49 1.70
C VAL A 42 -6.08 3.59 2.51
N LEU A 43 -6.41 4.71 1.87
CA LEU A 43 -7.15 5.81 2.49
C LEU A 43 -8.58 5.91 1.97
N ASN A 44 -8.75 5.75 0.65
CA ASN A 44 -10.05 5.87 0.00
C ASN A 44 -10.44 4.55 -0.66
N LEU A 45 -11.70 4.16 -0.47
CA LEU A 45 -12.33 3.04 -1.14
C LEU A 45 -13.47 3.60 -2.01
N GLU A 46 -13.26 3.64 -3.31
CA GLU A 46 -14.27 4.02 -4.29
C GLU A 46 -14.88 2.75 -4.92
N LEU A 47 -15.94 2.92 -5.73
CA LEU A 47 -16.61 1.77 -6.35
C LEU A 47 -15.70 1.04 -7.34
N ASP A 48 -14.90 1.81 -8.08
CA ASP A 48 -14.13 1.30 -9.23
C ASP A 48 -12.61 1.38 -9.00
N ASN A 49 -12.14 2.07 -7.96
CA ASN A 49 -10.73 2.21 -7.64
C ASN A 49 -10.48 2.36 -6.13
N VAL A 50 -9.23 2.17 -5.75
CA VAL A 50 -8.72 2.36 -4.40
C VAL A 50 -7.64 3.43 -4.43
N GLY A 51 -7.79 4.44 -3.58
CA GLY A 51 -6.78 5.47 -3.37
C GLY A 51 -5.83 5.07 -2.25
N ALA A 52 -4.55 4.90 -2.57
CA ALA A 52 -3.51 4.55 -1.62
C ALA A 52 -2.41 5.61 -1.57
N VAL A 53 -2.00 6.01 -0.36
CA VAL A 53 -0.81 6.85 -0.17
C VAL A 53 0.42 5.97 -0.15
N LEU A 54 1.42 6.34 -0.95
CA LEU A 54 2.69 5.64 -1.03
C LEU A 54 3.59 5.99 0.16
N LEU A 55 4.09 4.95 0.80
CA LEU A 55 5.07 4.97 1.89
C LEU A 55 6.44 4.60 1.29
N GLY A 56 6.95 5.48 0.45
CA GLY A 56 8.18 5.27 -0.31
C GLY A 56 8.36 6.32 -1.40
N ASP A 57 9.28 6.07 -2.31
CA ASP A 57 9.55 6.92 -3.47
C ASP A 57 8.54 6.60 -4.59
N ASP A 58 7.70 7.57 -4.94
CA ASP A 58 6.66 7.45 -5.96
C ASP A 58 7.23 7.37 -7.38
N PHE A 59 8.45 7.87 -7.64
CA PHE A 59 9.12 7.74 -8.94
C PHE A 59 9.44 6.31 -9.34
N LEU A 60 9.41 5.38 -8.38
CA LEU A 60 9.62 3.95 -8.63
C LEU A 60 8.38 3.26 -9.16
N ILE A 61 7.19 3.79 -8.89
CA ILE A 61 5.91 3.18 -9.25
C ILE A 61 5.42 3.76 -10.56
N LYS A 62 4.83 2.90 -11.40
CA LYS A 62 4.31 3.27 -12.72
C LYS A 62 2.92 2.73 -12.94
N GLU A 63 2.19 3.39 -13.84
CA GLU A 63 0.95 2.86 -14.39
C GLU A 63 1.18 1.45 -14.95
N GLY A 64 0.26 0.54 -14.64
CA GLY A 64 0.33 -0.87 -15.00
C GLY A 64 1.05 -1.76 -13.98
N ASP A 65 1.65 -1.20 -12.93
CA ASP A 65 2.28 -1.99 -11.88
C ASP A 65 1.25 -2.82 -11.10
N GLU A 66 1.64 -4.04 -10.75
CA GLU A 66 0.81 -4.95 -9.97
C GLU A 66 0.88 -4.59 -8.47
N VAL A 67 -0.27 -4.44 -7.84
CA VAL A 67 -0.38 -4.17 -6.40
C VAL A 67 -1.03 -5.35 -5.71
N ARG A 68 -0.49 -5.73 -4.55
CA ARG A 68 -1.01 -6.85 -3.76
C ARG A 68 -1.45 -6.37 -2.40
N ARG A 69 -2.58 -6.90 -1.93
CA ARG A 69 -3.01 -6.64 -0.57
C ARG A 69 -2.23 -7.49 0.43
N THR A 70 -2.02 -6.95 1.63
CA THR A 70 -1.38 -7.70 2.73
C THR A 70 -2.39 -8.39 3.64
N GLY A 71 -3.67 -8.01 3.58
CA GLY A 71 -4.72 -8.45 4.49
C GLY A 71 -4.59 -7.88 5.91
N LYS A 72 -3.66 -6.95 6.13
CA LYS A 72 -3.34 -6.40 7.45
C LYS A 72 -3.62 -4.90 7.48
N ILE A 73 -4.42 -4.50 8.46
CA ILE A 73 -4.53 -3.10 8.85
C ILE A 73 -3.16 -2.66 9.38
N MET A 74 -2.71 -1.48 8.97
CA MET A 74 -1.39 -0.95 9.32
C MET A 74 -1.14 -1.03 10.82
N ASP A 75 -0.11 -1.76 11.19
CA ASP A 75 0.44 -1.86 12.53
C ASP A 75 1.92 -1.49 12.51
N VAL A 76 2.44 -1.11 13.67
CA VAL A 76 3.86 -0.81 13.84
C VAL A 76 4.40 -1.62 15.01
N PRO A 77 5.60 -2.23 14.87
CA PRO A 77 6.20 -2.99 15.95
C PRO A 77 6.55 -2.08 17.12
N VAL A 78 6.36 -2.57 18.35
CA VAL A 78 6.67 -1.85 19.59
C VAL A 78 7.50 -2.72 20.54
N GLY A 79 8.32 -2.11 21.38
CA GLY A 79 9.05 -2.81 22.44
C GLY A 79 10.37 -2.13 22.84
N ASP A 80 11.01 -2.65 23.89
CA ASP A 80 12.22 -2.08 24.49
C ASP A 80 13.40 -2.02 23.50
N ALA A 81 13.40 -2.87 22.47
CA ALA A 81 14.41 -2.86 21.41
C ALA A 81 14.47 -1.54 20.62
N LEU A 82 13.42 -0.71 20.70
CA LEU A 82 13.36 0.60 20.05
C LEU A 82 14.05 1.72 20.85
N ILE A 83 14.37 1.50 22.13
CA ILE A 83 14.95 2.52 23.00
C ILE A 83 16.32 2.95 22.44
N GLY A 84 16.44 4.26 22.15
CA GLY A 84 17.68 4.84 21.62
C GLY A 84 17.90 4.61 20.13
N ARG A 85 16.93 4.02 19.41
CA ARG A 85 16.96 3.88 17.95
C ARG A 85 16.25 5.06 17.29
N VAL A 86 16.74 5.45 16.12
CA VAL A 86 15.99 6.29 15.19
C VAL A 86 15.33 5.34 14.21
N VAL A 87 14.00 5.33 14.18
CA VAL A 87 13.20 4.44 13.34
C VAL A 87 12.38 5.24 12.34
N ASN A 88 11.92 4.58 11.29
CA ASN A 88 11.04 5.19 10.31
C ASN A 88 9.58 5.12 10.82
N PRO A 89 8.61 5.78 10.13
CA PRO A 89 7.21 5.77 10.57
C PRO A 89 6.53 4.38 10.59
N LEU A 90 7.13 3.37 9.96
CA LEU A 90 6.67 1.98 9.98
C LEU A 90 7.36 1.13 11.07
N GLY A 91 8.25 1.73 11.88
CA GLY A 91 9.02 1.07 12.95
C GLY A 91 10.38 0.57 12.50
#